data_AF-A0A2N5Q1V8-F1
#
_entry.id   AF-A0A2N5Q1V8-F1
#
_cell.length_a   1.000
_cell.length_b   1.000
_cell.length_c   1.000
_cell.angle_alpha   90.00
_cell.angle_beta   90.00
_cell.angle_gamma   90.00
#
_symmetry.space_group_name_H-M   'P 1'
#
loop_
_entity.id
_entity.type
_entity.pdbx_description
1 polymer ?
#
loop_
_entity_poly.entity_id
_entity_poly.type
_entity_poly.pdbx_seq_one_letter_code
_entity_poly.pdbx_strand_id
1 'polypeptide(L)'
;MKRSIIDLFKDALESDDYKFKAAFLVGSLVSYESNDTPEKEVQSTAYLTEILEYLQSANSKDPDKEKFINSITGTIERYLNWEDDTPSES
;
A
#
# COMPACT_ATOMS: atom_id res chain seq x y z
N MET A 1 -0.98 -17.02 16.41
CA MET A 1 -0.08 -16.55 15.33
C MET A 1 -0.78 -15.38 14.66
N LYS A 2 -0.28 -14.14 14.81
CA LYS A 2 -0.90 -12.96 14.20
C LYS A 2 -0.52 -12.98 12.72
N ARG A 3 -1.51 -13.08 11.83
CA ARG A 3 -1.27 -13.00 10.38
C ARG A 3 -0.85 -11.55 10.08
N SER A 4 0.33 -11.36 9.49
CA SER A 4 0.87 -10.03 9.20
C SER A 4 0.64 -9.69 7.74
N ILE A 5 0.11 -8.50 7.45
CA ILE A 5 0.03 -7.98 6.08
C ILE A 5 1.43 -7.88 5.46
N ILE A 6 2.45 -7.62 6.29
CA ILE A 6 3.85 -7.55 5.87
C ILE A 6 4.37 -8.89 5.37
N ASP A 7 3.99 -10.00 5.98
CA ASP A 7 4.46 -11.32 5.52
C ASP A 7 3.87 -11.61 4.14
N LEU A 8 2.58 -11.35 3.94
CA LEU A 8 1.94 -11.49 2.62
C LEU A 8 2.55 -10.55 1.57
N PHE A 9 2.89 -9.32 1.96
CA PHE A 9 3.47 -8.34 1.05
C PHE A 9 4.93 -8.66 0.68
N LYS A 10 5.71 -9.18 1.64
CA LYS A 10 7.06 -9.71 1.39
C LYS A 10 7.03 -10.86 0.39
N ASP A 11 6.14 -11.83 0.62
CA ASP A 11 5.95 -12.97 -0.30
C ASP A 11 5.57 -12.50 -1.71
N ALA A 12 4.75 -11.44 -1.82
CA ALA A 12 4.44 -10.82 -3.09
C ALA A 12 5.68 -10.22 -3.77
N LEU A 13 6.49 -9.45 -3.03
CA LEU A 13 7.71 -8.85 -3.56
C LEU A 13 8.78 -9.88 -3.93
N GLU A 14 8.85 -11.01 -3.26
CA GLU A 14 9.84 -12.07 -3.54
C GLU A 14 9.46 -12.94 -4.74
N SER A 15 8.23 -12.83 -5.25
CA SER A 15 7.78 -13.61 -6.40
C SER A 15 8.17 -13.02 -7.74
N ASP A 16 8.23 -13.87 -8.78
CA ASP A 16 8.55 -13.46 -10.15
C ASP A 16 7.58 -12.39 -10.69
N ASP A 17 6.29 -12.53 -10.34
CA ASP A 17 5.22 -11.59 -10.73
C ASP A 17 4.97 -10.49 -9.70
N TYR A 18 6.02 -10.04 -9.00
CA TYR A 18 5.91 -9.10 -7.88
C TYR A 18 5.10 -7.84 -8.21
N LYS A 19 5.24 -7.32 -9.43
CA LYS A 19 4.53 -6.10 -9.87
C LYS A 19 3.02 -6.28 -9.76
N PHE A 20 2.52 -7.41 -10.24
CA PHE A 20 1.09 -7.70 -10.21
C PHE A 20 0.63 -7.95 -8.78
N LYS A 21 1.30 -8.82 -8.04
CA LYS A 21 0.84 -9.22 -6.69
C LYS A 21 0.87 -8.05 -5.71
N ALA A 22 1.95 -7.29 -5.68
CA ALA A 22 2.05 -6.14 -4.78
C ALA A 22 1.05 -5.03 -5.17
N ALA A 23 0.89 -4.75 -6.46
CA ALA A 23 -0.12 -3.80 -6.93
C ALA A 23 -1.55 -4.26 -6.63
N PHE A 24 -1.83 -5.56 -6.73
CA PHE A 24 -3.14 -6.12 -6.37
C PHE A 24 -3.45 -5.94 -4.88
N LEU A 25 -2.47 -6.20 -4.00
CA LEU A 25 -2.64 -6.02 -2.56
C LEU A 25 -2.90 -4.55 -2.20
N VAL A 26 -2.05 -3.63 -2.69
CA VAL A 26 -2.23 -2.19 -2.42
C VAL A 26 -3.51 -1.67 -3.06
N GLY A 27 -3.78 -2.05 -4.31
CA GLY A 27 -5.01 -1.70 -5.03
C GLY A 27 -6.28 -2.11 -4.27
N SER A 28 -6.26 -3.30 -3.65
CA SER A 28 -7.37 -3.76 -2.81
C SER A 28 -7.54 -2.88 -1.58
N LEU A 29 -6.45 -2.44 -0.95
CA LEU A 29 -6.48 -1.59 0.26
C LEU A 29 -6.89 -0.14 -0.03
N VAL A 30 -6.64 0.38 -1.23
CA VAL A 30 -7.02 1.76 -1.62
C VAL A 30 -8.34 1.82 -2.40
N SER A 31 -8.99 0.68 -2.63
CA SER A 31 -10.27 0.62 -3.35
C SER A 31 -11.41 1.23 -2.53
N TYR A 32 -12.44 1.75 -3.21
CA TYR A 32 -13.60 2.31 -2.54
C TYR A 32 -14.29 1.28 -1.64
N GLU A 33 -14.45 0.04 -2.09
CA GLU A 33 -15.13 -1.02 -1.34
C GLU A 33 -14.43 -1.39 -0.01
N SER A 34 -13.11 -1.21 0.03
CA SER A 34 -12.28 -1.43 1.23
C SER A 34 -12.20 -0.21 2.16
N ASN A 35 -12.83 0.92 1.79
CA ASN A 35 -12.79 2.17 2.55
C ASN A 35 -14.16 2.86 2.60
N ASP A 36 -15.25 2.14 2.30
CA ASP A 36 -16.62 2.66 2.25
C ASP A 36 -17.21 3.02 3.63
N THR A 37 -16.50 2.71 4.70
CA THR A 37 -16.90 2.93 6.10
C THR A 37 -15.68 3.36 6.92
N PRO A 38 -15.86 4.22 7.93
CA PRO A 38 -14.75 4.72 8.74
C PRO A 38 -13.91 3.59 9.37
N GLU A 39 -14.54 2.51 9.83
CA GLU A 39 -13.84 1.38 10.44
C GLU A 39 -12.93 0.65 9.43
N LYS A 40 -13.41 0.46 8.19
CA LYS A 40 -12.61 -0.16 7.14
C LYS A 40 -11.48 0.76 6.69
N GLU A 41 -11.73 2.06 6.59
CA GLU A 41 -10.72 3.06 6.26
C GLU A 41 -9.58 3.07 7.29
N VAL A 42 -9.91 3.05 8.60
CA VAL A 42 -8.91 2.94 9.67
C VAL A 42 -8.08 1.67 9.52
N GLN A 43 -8.72 0.55 9.19
CA GLN A 43 -8.02 -0.73 9.00
C GLN A 43 -7.09 -0.70 7.78
N SER A 44 -7.59 -0.25 6.64
CA SER A 44 -6.80 -0.11 5.40
C SER A 44 -5.63 0.85 5.59
N THR A 45 -5.86 1.97 6.26
CA THR A 45 -4.83 2.96 6.64
C THR A 45 -3.75 2.29 7.49
N ALA A 46 -4.11 1.56 8.54
CA ALA A 46 -3.13 0.87 9.38
C ALA A 46 -2.26 -0.11 8.57
N TYR A 47 -2.87 -0.90 7.67
CA TYR A 47 -2.13 -1.83 6.82
C TYR A 47 -1.23 -1.12 5.80
N LEU A 48 -1.71 -0.03 5.21
CA LEU A 48 -0.93 0.79 4.27
C LEU A 48 0.25 1.46 4.97
N THR A 49 0.08 1.93 6.21
CA THR A 49 1.18 2.45 7.04
C THR A 49 2.22 1.38 7.32
N GLU A 50 1.82 0.19 7.74
CA GLU A 50 2.77 -0.93 7.96
C GLU A 50 3.54 -1.24 6.67
N ILE A 51 2.85 -1.33 5.52
CA ILE A 51 3.49 -1.61 4.22
C ILE A 51 4.49 -0.49 3.85
N LEU A 52 4.12 0.77 4.07
CA LEU A 52 4.95 1.92 3.78
C LEU A 52 6.25 1.89 4.59
N GLU A 53 6.16 1.65 5.90
CA GLU A 53 7.32 1.51 6.78
C GLU A 53 8.26 0.40 6.30
N TYR A 54 7.69 -0.75 5.90
CA TYR A 54 8.47 -1.84 5.34
C TYR A 54 9.19 -1.43 4.05
N LEU A 55 8.48 -0.80 3.11
CA LEU A 55 9.04 -0.36 1.83
C LEU A 55 10.15 0.69 1.99
N GLN A 56 10.02 1.62 2.95
CA GLN A 56 11.05 2.61 3.26
C GLN A 56 12.35 1.96 3.77
N SER A 57 12.26 0.79 4.39
CA SER A 57 13.43 -0.01 4.82
C SER A 57 13.94 -0.99 3.75
N ALA A 58 13.17 -1.22 2.70
CA ALA A 58 13.45 -2.23 1.69
C ALA A 58 14.46 -1.70 0.65
N ASN A 59 15.65 -2.30 0.62
CA ASN A 59 16.65 -2.01 -0.40
C ASN A 59 16.67 -3.13 -1.45
N SER A 60 16.45 -2.78 -2.72
CA SER A 60 16.61 -3.68 -3.85
C SER A 60 17.91 -3.38 -4.58
N LYS A 61 18.67 -4.43 -4.96
CA LYS A 61 19.81 -4.30 -5.88
C LYS A 61 19.40 -4.36 -7.35
N ASP A 62 18.15 -4.75 -7.61
CA ASP A 62 17.53 -4.77 -8.93
C ASP A 62 16.89 -3.40 -9.21
N PRO A 63 17.36 -2.66 -10.25
CA PRO A 63 16.84 -1.34 -10.59
C PRO A 63 15.36 -1.31 -11.01
N ASP A 64 14.87 -2.35 -11.68
CA ASP A 64 13.46 -2.41 -12.11
C ASP A 64 12.54 -2.59 -10.91
N LYS A 65 12.99 -3.42 -9.95
CA LYS A 65 12.28 -3.65 -8.70
C LYS A 65 12.33 -2.43 -7.79
N GLU A 66 13.47 -1.73 -7.73
CA GLU A 66 13.61 -0.46 -7.01
C GLU A 66 12.66 0.61 -7.57
N LYS A 67 12.61 0.77 -8.90
CA LYS A 67 11.69 1.69 -9.56
C LYS A 67 10.22 1.36 -9.25
N PHE A 68 9.88 0.08 -9.22
CA PHE A 68 8.54 -0.36 -8.83
C PHE A 68 8.23 -0.05 -7.36
N ILE A 69 9.15 -0.36 -6.44
CA ILE A 69 9.04 -0.04 -5.02
C ILE A 69 8.78 1.46 -4.84
N ASN A 70 9.59 2.32 -5.46
CA ASN A 70 9.40 3.77 -5.39
C ASN A 70 8.02 4.22 -5.92
N SER A 71 7.55 3.60 -7.01
CA SER A 71 6.23 3.92 -7.59
C SER A 71 5.07 3.53 -6.67
N ILE A 72 5.14 2.37 -6.01
CA ILE A 72 4.06 1.91 -5.14
C ILE A 72 4.10 2.62 -3.79
N THR A 73 5.30 2.92 -3.25
CA THR A 73 5.51 3.83 -2.11
C THR A 73 4.80 5.17 -2.34
N GLY A 74 5.06 5.83 -3.47
CA GLY A 74 4.40 7.10 -3.78
C GLY A 74 2.88 7.00 -3.99
N THR A 75 2.35 5.82 -4.33
CA THR A 75 0.90 5.60 -4.39
C THR A 75 0.30 5.53 -2.99
N ILE A 76 0.95 4.80 -2.08
CA ILE A 76 0.53 4.69 -0.69
C ILE A 76 0.62 6.05 0.01
N GLU A 77 1.72 6.78 -0.17
CA GLU A 77 1.90 8.11 0.42
C GLU A 77 0.83 9.10 -0.04
N ARG A 78 0.46 9.10 -1.32
CA ARG A 78 -0.63 9.95 -1.82
C ARG A 78 -1.97 9.61 -1.21
N TYR A 79 -2.25 8.32 -1.01
CA TYR A 79 -3.50 7.88 -0.38
C TYR A 79 -3.55 8.32 1.09
N LEU A 80 -2.47 8.08 1.85
CA LEU A 80 -2.42 8.41 3.28
C LEU A 80 -2.39 9.91 3.58
N ASN A 81 -1.89 10.73 2.66
CA ASN A 81 -1.85 12.19 2.79
C ASN A 81 -2.94 12.88 1.97
N TRP A 82 -3.95 12.15 1.51
CA TRP A 82 -5.07 12.77 0.84
C TRP A 82 -5.83 13.61 1.86
N GLU A 83 -5.58 14.91 1.89
CA GLU A 83 -6.47 15.85 2.57
C GLU A 83 -7.78 15.85 1.79
N ASP A 84 -8.89 15.74 2.52
CA ASP A 84 -10.23 15.67 1.97
C ASP A 84 -10.56 17.03 1.32
N ASP A 85 -10.03 17.28 0.13
CA ASP A 85 -10.24 18.45 -0.72
C ASP A 85 -11.66 18.43 -1.32
N THR A 86 -12.63 17.96 -0.53
CA THR A 86 -14.05 18.13 -0.83
C THR A 86 -14.32 19.64 -0.73
N PRO A 87 -14.75 20.30 -1.82
CA PRO A 87 -15.26 21.65 -1.71
C PRO A 87 -16.41 21.57 -0.71
N SER A 88 -16.29 22.25 0.42
CA SER A 88 -17.43 22.45 1.31
C SER A 88 -18.53 23.06 0.46
N GLU A 89 -19.58 22.29 0.19
CA GLU A 89 -20.77 22.82 -0.49
C GLU A 89 -21.25 24.01 0.34
N SER A 90 -20.99 25.20 -0.19
CA SER A 90 -21.30 26.51 0.41
C SER A 90 -22.71 26.94 0.03
#